data_AF-A0A9Q7NRL1-F1
#
_entry.id   AF-A0A9Q7NRL1-F1
#
_cell.length_a   1.000
_cell.length_b   1.000
_cell.length_c   1.000
_cell.angle_alpha   90.00
_cell.angle_beta   90.00
_cell.angle_gamma   90.00
#
_symmetry.space_group_name_H-M   'P 1'
#
loop_
_entity.id
_entity.type
_entity.pdbx_description
1 polymer ?
#
loop_
_entity_poly.entity_id
_entity_poly.type
_entity_poly.pdbx_seq_one_letter_code
_entity_poly.pdbx_strand_id
1 'polypeptide(L)'
;MSDEYQLVDVAKTFPALHIDLKYATDDNITGRPIYQEARCLLHTDAATALAKSIGIATLAGLKLVVYDAYRPQEAQAQLWDACPNPEYVVDVAIGSNHSRGTAIDVTLMDERGHVLDMGAGFDEMHDRSHPYHPSVPPQAQRNRLLLNAIMFGGGFVGISSEWWHFELPNAAGYPLLDDQFPCFSTTHAAR
;
A
#
# COMPACT_ATOMS: atom_id res chain seq x y z
N MET A 1 24.93 1.15 18.41
CA MET A 1 24.01 2.28 18.22
C MET A 1 22.85 1.68 17.46
N SER A 2 21.72 1.47 18.12
CA SER A 2 20.52 0.97 17.46
C SER A 2 20.08 2.05 16.48
N ASP A 3 20.19 1.78 15.18
CA ASP A 3 19.61 2.65 14.17
C ASP A 3 18.11 2.72 14.48
N GLU A 4 17.69 3.88 14.99
CA GLU A 4 16.29 4.18 15.24
C GLU A 4 15.68 4.40 13.84
N TYR A 5 15.03 3.36 13.31
CA TYR A 5 14.43 3.40 11.98
C TYR A 5 13.33 4.46 11.98
N GLN A 6 13.63 5.61 11.38
CA GLN A 6 12.75 6.76 11.44
C GLN A 6 11.65 6.62 10.39
N LEU A 7 10.42 6.39 10.87
CA LEU A 7 9.24 6.53 10.04
C LEU A 7 8.92 8.02 9.83
N VAL A 8 8.67 8.36 8.58
CA VAL A 8 8.28 9.69 8.10
C VAL A 8 6.77 9.76 7.98
N ASP A 9 6.18 10.82 8.52
CA ASP A 9 4.77 11.15 8.32
C ASP A 9 4.58 11.73 6.91
N VAL A 10 3.94 10.95 6.04
CA VAL A 10 3.74 11.26 4.63
C VAL A 10 2.82 12.48 4.47
N ALA A 11 1.77 12.59 5.30
CA ALA A 11 0.82 13.70 5.23
C ALA A 11 1.49 15.04 5.58
N LYS A 12 2.43 15.05 6.53
CA LYS A 12 3.21 16.25 6.86
C LYS A 12 4.24 16.61 5.80
N THR A 13 4.87 15.59 5.21
CA THR A 13 5.96 15.77 4.24
C THR A 13 5.44 16.15 2.85
N PHE A 14 4.29 15.60 2.45
CA PHE A 14 3.66 15.80 1.15
C PHE A 14 2.20 16.24 1.32
N PRO A 15 1.93 17.47 1.79
CA PRO A 15 0.57 17.91 2.15
C PRO A 15 -0.41 17.99 0.98
N ALA A 16 0.10 17.97 -0.26
CA ALA A 16 -0.72 17.94 -1.47
C ALA A 16 -0.99 16.52 -2.01
N LEU A 17 -0.38 15.49 -1.41
CA LEU A 17 -0.60 14.10 -1.78
C LEU A 17 -1.98 13.66 -1.30
N HIS A 18 -2.70 12.91 -2.15
CA HIS A 18 -3.98 12.34 -1.76
C HIS A 18 -3.73 11.05 -0.98
N ILE A 19 -4.26 10.98 0.24
CA ILE A 19 -4.10 9.85 1.15
C ILE A 19 -5.51 9.39 1.52
N ASP A 20 -5.83 8.16 1.16
CA ASP A 20 -7.10 7.50 1.38
C ASP A 20 -6.84 6.12 1.99
N LEU A 21 -6.37 6.10 3.25
CA LEU A 21 -5.97 4.87 3.93
C LEU A 21 -7.15 3.92 4.11
N LYS A 22 -7.24 2.90 3.25
CA LYS A 22 -8.40 2.01 3.13
C LYS A 22 -8.69 1.24 4.41
N TYR A 23 -7.64 0.79 5.09
CA TYR A 23 -7.76 0.08 6.37
C TYR A 23 -8.16 0.97 7.56
N ALA A 24 -8.27 2.30 7.39
CA ALA A 24 -8.91 3.19 8.36
C ALA A 24 -10.43 3.38 8.11
N THR A 25 -10.98 2.72 7.09
CA THR A 25 -12.39 2.79 6.68
C THR A 25 -12.99 1.38 6.55
N ASP A 26 -14.26 1.24 6.16
CA ASP A 26 -14.89 -0.04 5.83
C ASP A 26 -14.66 -0.50 4.37
N ASP A 27 -14.02 0.33 3.54
CA ASP A 27 -13.67 0.04 2.15
C ASP A 27 -12.37 -0.78 2.04
N ASN A 28 -12.39 -1.99 2.58
CA ASN A 28 -11.28 -2.96 2.51
C ASN A 28 -11.81 -4.41 2.61
N ILE A 29 -10.95 -5.41 2.45
CA ILE A 29 -11.36 -6.83 2.47
C ILE A 29 -12.13 -7.27 3.74
N THR A 30 -11.94 -6.60 4.87
CA THR A 30 -12.60 -6.98 6.12
C THR A 30 -14.00 -6.37 6.27
N GLY A 31 -14.35 -5.40 5.43
CA GLY A 31 -15.62 -4.66 5.51
C GLY A 31 -15.77 -3.78 6.77
N ARG A 32 -14.67 -3.49 7.47
CA ARG A 32 -14.63 -2.63 8.67
C ARG A 32 -13.27 -1.96 8.84
N PRO A 33 -13.18 -0.83 9.58
CA PRO A 33 -11.89 -0.24 9.92
C PRO A 33 -11.03 -1.18 10.77
N ILE A 34 -9.74 -1.28 10.43
CA ILE A 34 -8.70 -2.00 11.17
C ILE A 34 -7.84 -1.01 11.96
N TYR A 35 -7.46 0.10 11.32
CA TYR A 35 -6.66 1.15 11.95
C TYR A 35 -7.53 2.00 12.87
N GLN A 36 -7.04 2.27 14.09
CA GLN A 36 -7.67 3.27 14.96
C GLN A 36 -7.27 4.71 14.58
N GLU A 37 -6.11 4.85 13.92
CA GLU A 37 -5.56 6.14 13.50
C GLU A 37 -5.16 6.09 12.02
N ALA A 38 -5.62 7.05 11.22
CA ALA A 38 -5.24 7.17 9.81
C ALA A 38 -3.85 7.84 9.65
N ARG A 39 -2.80 7.18 10.13
CA ARG A 39 -1.41 7.67 10.04
C ARG A 39 -0.65 7.02 8.88
N CYS A 40 -0.46 7.76 7.81
CA CYS A 40 0.33 7.32 6.66
C CYS A 40 1.83 7.51 6.96
N LEU A 41 2.50 6.43 7.36
CA LEU A 41 3.92 6.44 7.70
C LEU A 41 4.72 5.62 6.69
N LEU A 42 5.96 6.04 6.41
CA LEU A 42 6.90 5.28 5.56
C LEU A 42 8.31 5.36 6.13
N HIS A 43 9.11 4.33 5.88
CA HIS A 43 10.55 4.41 6.10
C HIS A 43 11.14 5.57 5.28
N THR A 44 12.18 6.25 5.79
CA THR A 44 12.84 7.39 5.12
C THR A 44 13.25 7.10 3.66
N ASP A 45 13.77 5.91 3.40
CA ASP A 45 14.11 5.47 2.03
C ASP A 45 12.88 5.37 1.12
N ALA A 46 11.78 4.81 1.64
CA ALA A 46 10.52 4.68 0.91
C ALA A 46 9.87 6.06 0.68
N ALA A 47 9.94 6.97 1.65
CA ALA A 47 9.52 8.35 1.49
C ALA A 47 10.34 9.10 0.42
N THR A 48 11.65 8.81 0.33
CA THR A 48 12.53 9.36 -0.72
C THR A 48 12.16 8.84 -2.11
N ALA A 49 11.86 7.54 -2.23
CA ALA A 49 11.37 6.96 -3.47
C ALA A 49 9.99 7.54 -3.85
N LEU A 50 9.08 7.69 -2.88
CA LEU A 50 7.75 8.28 -3.08
C LEU A 50 7.85 9.71 -3.61
N ALA A 51 8.76 10.53 -3.08
CA ALA A 51 8.98 11.90 -3.57
C ALA A 51 9.30 11.93 -5.08
N LYS A 52 10.11 10.97 -5.56
CA LYS A 52 10.42 10.82 -6.98
C LYS A 52 9.20 10.36 -7.77
N SER A 53 8.47 9.36 -7.28
CA SER A 53 7.23 8.87 -7.91
C SER A 53 6.18 9.98 -8.06
N ILE A 54 6.00 10.83 -7.04
CA ILE A 54 5.13 12.01 -7.09
C ILE A 54 5.57 12.96 -8.21
N GLY A 55 6.87 13.23 -8.32
CA GLY A 55 7.42 14.07 -9.37
C GLY A 55 7.15 13.50 -10.78
N ILE A 56 7.35 12.20 -10.96
CA ILE A 56 7.11 11.52 -12.25
C ILE A 56 5.62 11.52 -12.60
N ALA A 57 4.74 11.21 -11.64
CA ALA A 57 3.30 11.28 -11.84
C ALA A 57 2.86 12.68 -12.26
N THR A 58 3.39 13.72 -11.59
CA THR A 58 3.10 15.12 -11.89
C THR A 58 3.51 15.48 -13.33
N LEU A 59 4.70 15.04 -13.77
CA LEU A 59 5.15 15.27 -15.15
C LEU A 59 4.28 14.56 -16.19
N ALA A 60 3.61 13.47 -15.81
CA ALA A 60 2.66 12.75 -16.64
C ALA A 60 1.23 13.32 -16.59
N GLY A 61 0.99 14.43 -15.88
CA GLY A 61 -0.35 15.00 -15.70
C GLY A 61 -1.24 14.16 -14.78
N LEU A 62 -0.64 13.44 -13.84
CA LEU A 62 -1.32 12.52 -12.91
C LEU A 62 -0.94 12.84 -11.47
N LYS A 63 -1.74 12.32 -10.54
CA LYS A 63 -1.46 12.33 -9.11
C LYS A 63 -1.46 10.90 -8.58
N LEU A 64 -0.65 10.65 -7.56
CA LEU A 64 -0.73 9.43 -6.78
C LEU A 64 -1.79 9.57 -5.69
N VAL A 65 -2.46 8.45 -5.41
CA VAL A 65 -3.35 8.26 -4.27
C VAL A 65 -2.80 7.10 -3.45
N VAL A 66 -2.57 7.32 -2.16
CA VAL A 66 -2.08 6.29 -1.24
C VAL A 66 -3.26 5.59 -0.57
N TYR A 67 -3.33 4.26 -0.72
CA TYR A 67 -4.34 3.39 -0.11
C TYR A 67 -3.83 2.68 1.14
N ASP A 68 -2.55 2.34 1.19
CA ASP A 68 -1.89 1.85 2.39
C ASP A 68 -0.40 2.19 2.39
N ALA A 69 0.21 2.20 3.57
CA ALA A 69 1.64 2.44 3.77
C ALA A 69 2.14 1.58 4.93
N TYR A 70 2.80 2.14 5.94
CA TYR A 70 3.11 1.37 7.15
C TYR A 70 1.86 0.74 7.77
N ARG A 71 1.93 -0.58 7.98
CA ARG A 71 0.87 -1.39 8.58
C ARG A 71 1.37 -2.00 9.89
N PRO A 72 0.73 -1.72 11.04
CA PRO A 72 1.04 -2.41 12.28
C PRO A 72 0.90 -3.93 12.13
N GLN A 73 1.69 -4.68 12.89
CA GLN A 73 1.68 -6.14 12.88
C GLN A 73 0.32 -6.69 13.34
N GLU A 74 -0.36 -6.02 14.29
CA GLU A 74 -1.74 -6.38 14.67
C GLU A 74 -2.72 -6.28 13.48
N ALA A 75 -2.59 -5.27 12.63
CA ALA A 75 -3.42 -5.15 11.42
C ALA A 75 -3.09 -6.25 10.41
N GLN A 76 -1.82 -6.61 10.24
CA GLN A 76 -1.43 -7.74 9.39
C GLN A 76 -2.09 -9.05 9.84
N ALA A 77 -2.17 -9.30 11.15
CA ALA A 77 -2.87 -10.46 11.68
C ALA A 77 -4.36 -10.44 11.37
N GLN A 78 -5.03 -9.29 11.48
CA GLN A 78 -6.45 -9.17 11.13
C GLN A 78 -6.72 -9.39 9.64
N LEU A 79 -5.83 -8.93 8.75
CA LEU A 79 -5.94 -9.20 7.32
C LEU A 79 -5.75 -10.70 7.03
N TRP A 80 -4.82 -11.36 7.71
CA TRP A 80 -4.61 -12.80 7.58
C TRP A 80 -5.83 -13.60 8.05
N ASP A 81 -6.45 -13.21 9.17
CA ASP A 81 -7.68 -13.86 9.65
C ASP A 81 -8.85 -13.70 8.66
N ALA A 82 -8.93 -12.55 7.98
CA ALA A 82 -9.94 -12.28 6.96
C ALA A 82 -9.67 -13.00 5.63
N CYS A 83 -8.40 -13.12 5.23
CA CYS A 83 -7.97 -13.76 4.01
C CYS A 83 -6.66 -14.57 4.25
N PRO A 84 -6.76 -15.82 4.74
CA PRO A 84 -5.58 -16.67 4.99
C PRO A 84 -5.08 -17.30 3.69
N ASN A 85 -4.76 -16.45 2.71
CA ASN A 85 -4.21 -16.84 1.41
C ASN A 85 -2.83 -16.19 1.21
N PRO A 86 -1.73 -16.97 1.27
CA PRO A 86 -0.36 -16.45 1.17
C PRO A 86 0.00 -15.86 -0.19
N GLU A 87 -0.85 -16.01 -1.22
CA GLU A 87 -0.68 -15.33 -2.51
C GLU A 87 -0.90 -13.80 -2.42
N TYR A 88 -1.73 -13.37 -1.47
CA TYR A 88 -2.14 -11.96 -1.31
C TYR A 88 -1.78 -11.41 0.07
N VAL A 89 -2.09 -12.17 1.13
CA VAL A 89 -1.78 -11.75 2.50
C VAL A 89 -0.64 -12.60 3.01
N VAL A 90 0.53 -11.99 3.25
CA VAL A 90 1.68 -12.74 3.78
C VAL A 90 1.40 -13.26 5.19
N ASP A 91 1.90 -14.47 5.48
CA ASP A 91 1.83 -15.07 6.80
C ASP A 91 2.48 -14.15 7.84
N VAL A 92 1.77 -13.95 8.96
CA VAL A 92 2.18 -13.10 10.08
C VAL A 92 3.57 -13.50 10.60
N ALA A 93 3.93 -14.79 10.55
CA ALA A 93 5.23 -15.29 11.01
C ALA A 93 6.41 -14.82 10.15
N ILE A 94 6.17 -14.44 8.89
CA ILE A 94 7.18 -13.90 7.96
C ILE A 94 7.31 -12.39 8.14
N GLY A 95 6.18 -11.72 8.36
CA GLY A 95 6.06 -10.28 8.54
C GLY A 95 6.04 -9.50 7.22
N SER A 96 5.04 -8.62 7.09
CA SER A 96 4.79 -7.83 5.90
C SER A 96 5.81 -6.72 5.67
N ASN A 97 6.11 -6.44 4.40
CA ASN A 97 6.92 -5.29 4.01
C ASN A 97 6.24 -3.95 4.36
N HIS A 98 4.90 -3.93 4.48
CA HIS A 98 4.20 -2.79 5.09
C HIS A 98 4.58 -2.61 6.56
N SER A 99 4.73 -3.69 7.33
CA SER A 99 5.17 -3.64 8.73
C SER A 99 6.66 -3.30 8.91
N ARG A 100 7.43 -3.25 7.81
CA ARG A 100 8.79 -2.71 7.75
C ARG A 100 8.80 -1.23 7.34
N GLY A 101 7.65 -0.67 6.96
CA GLY A 101 7.51 0.69 6.42
C GLY A 101 8.07 0.87 5.01
N THR A 102 8.36 -0.22 4.29
CA THR A 102 9.05 -0.19 2.98
C THR A 102 8.14 -0.51 1.80
N ALA A 103 6.87 -0.83 2.05
CA ALA A 103 5.84 -1.02 1.05
C ALA A 103 4.78 0.10 1.10
N ILE A 104 4.10 0.28 -0.03
CA ILE A 104 3.04 1.26 -0.23
C ILE A 104 2.05 0.74 -1.27
N ASP A 105 0.77 0.93 -1.00
CA ASP A 105 -0.32 0.63 -1.93
C ASP A 105 -0.83 1.93 -2.52
N VAL A 106 -0.88 1.99 -3.85
CA VAL A 106 -1.21 3.24 -4.56
C VAL A 106 -2.08 3.02 -5.79
N THR A 107 -2.76 4.08 -6.20
CA THR A 107 -3.38 4.21 -7.53
C THR A 107 -3.08 5.58 -8.15
N LEU A 108 -3.61 5.82 -9.34
CA LEU A 108 -3.49 7.06 -10.09
C LEU A 108 -4.80 7.84 -10.09
N MET A 109 -4.69 9.16 -10.10
CA MET A 109 -5.79 10.11 -10.23
C MET A 109 -5.47 11.11 -11.34
N ASP A 110 -6.47 11.47 -12.15
CA ASP A 110 -6.34 12.48 -13.20
C ASP A 110 -6.37 13.92 -12.64
N GLU A 111 -6.10 14.91 -13.49
CA GLU A 111 -6.11 16.32 -13.10
C GLU A 111 -7.49 16.84 -12.65
N ARG A 112 -8.56 16.12 -13.00
CA ARG A 112 -9.95 16.44 -12.64
C ARG A 112 -10.35 15.84 -11.29
N GLY A 113 -9.47 15.05 -10.67
CA GLY A 113 -9.71 14.41 -9.39
C GLY A 113 -10.38 13.04 -9.49
N HIS A 114 -10.46 12.43 -10.68
CA HIS A 114 -10.99 11.08 -10.83
C HIS A 114 -9.88 10.05 -10.68
N VAL A 115 -10.09 9.08 -9.78
CA VAL A 115 -9.26 7.88 -9.70
C VAL A 115 -9.39 7.09 -10.99
N LEU A 116 -8.27 6.67 -11.56
CA LEU A 116 -8.24 5.89 -12.79
C LEU A 116 -8.72 4.46 -12.53
N ASP A 117 -9.56 3.95 -13.43
CA ASP A 117 -10.01 2.57 -13.40
C ASP A 117 -8.86 1.61 -13.70
N MET A 118 -8.59 0.71 -12.75
CA MET A 118 -7.53 -0.29 -12.84
C MET A 118 -8.08 -1.67 -13.23
N GLY A 119 -9.37 -1.81 -13.53
CA GLY A 119 -10.00 -3.04 -14.04
C GLY A 119 -10.22 -4.14 -13.00
N ALA A 120 -9.78 -3.93 -11.76
CA ALA A 120 -10.06 -4.71 -10.57
C ALA A 120 -10.02 -3.76 -9.36
N GLY A 121 -10.76 -4.09 -8.31
CA GLY A 121 -10.73 -3.32 -7.06
C GLY A 121 -9.35 -3.34 -6.39
N PHE A 122 -9.11 -2.36 -5.50
CA PHE A 122 -8.12 -2.54 -4.45
C PHE A 122 -8.59 -3.68 -3.54
N ASP A 123 -7.66 -4.48 -2.99
CA ASP A 123 -7.98 -5.59 -2.09
C ASP A 123 -8.83 -6.71 -2.74
N GLU A 124 -9.00 -6.70 -4.07
CA GLU A 124 -9.69 -7.78 -4.78
C GLU A 124 -8.74 -8.99 -4.91
N MET A 125 -8.82 -9.94 -3.99
CA MET A 125 -7.93 -11.13 -3.92
C MET A 125 -8.28 -12.19 -4.99
N HIS A 126 -8.10 -11.83 -6.25
CA HIS A 126 -8.39 -12.63 -7.44
C HIS A 126 -7.29 -12.42 -8.50
N ASP A 127 -7.06 -13.40 -9.37
CA ASP A 127 -6.02 -13.34 -10.41
C ASP A 127 -6.13 -12.11 -11.35
N ARG A 128 -7.32 -11.50 -11.45
CA ARG A 128 -7.58 -10.29 -12.23
C ARG A 128 -6.84 -9.09 -11.64
N SER A 129 -6.47 -9.15 -10.37
CA SER A 129 -5.66 -8.14 -9.70
C SER A 129 -4.18 -8.23 -10.03
N HIS A 130 -3.72 -9.31 -10.68
CA HIS A 130 -2.33 -9.43 -11.10
C HIS A 130 -1.99 -8.29 -12.09
N PRO A 131 -0.85 -7.59 -11.96
CA PRO A 131 -0.59 -6.35 -12.71
C PRO A 131 -0.74 -6.45 -14.23
N TYR A 132 -0.45 -7.63 -14.79
CA TYR A 132 -0.42 -7.89 -16.23
C TYR A 132 -1.53 -8.86 -16.70
N HIS A 133 -2.60 -9.03 -15.91
CA HIS A 133 -3.67 -9.96 -16.26
C HIS A 133 -4.35 -9.59 -17.59
N PRO A 134 -4.45 -10.49 -18.58
CA PRO A 134 -4.88 -10.13 -19.94
C PRO A 134 -6.38 -9.85 -20.08
N SER A 135 -7.20 -10.27 -19.11
CA SER A 135 -8.66 -10.08 -19.17
C SER A 135 -9.11 -8.67 -18.81
N VAL A 136 -8.25 -7.84 -18.20
CA VAL A 136 -8.61 -6.47 -17.84
C VAL A 136 -8.72 -5.60 -19.10
N PRO A 137 -9.66 -4.63 -19.17
CA PRO A 137 -9.84 -3.81 -20.36
C PRO A 137 -8.55 -3.09 -20.80
N PRO A 138 -8.35 -2.83 -22.11
CA PRO A 138 -7.12 -2.20 -22.60
C PRO A 138 -6.77 -0.85 -21.94
N GLN A 139 -7.79 -0.07 -21.55
CA GLN A 139 -7.57 1.18 -20.82
C GLN A 139 -7.02 0.93 -19.41
N ALA A 140 -7.57 -0.04 -18.68
CA ALA A 140 -7.06 -0.44 -17.37
C ALA A 140 -5.63 -0.99 -17.46
N GLN A 141 -5.32 -1.80 -18.49
CA GLN A 141 -3.94 -2.27 -18.73
C GLN A 141 -2.97 -1.09 -18.89
N ARG A 142 -3.35 -0.06 -19.66
CA ARG A 142 -2.54 1.16 -19.82
C ARG A 142 -2.36 1.90 -18.49
N ASN A 143 -3.40 2.01 -17.68
CA ASN A 143 -3.32 2.65 -16.36
C ASN A 143 -2.38 1.89 -15.42
N ARG A 144 -2.47 0.56 -15.38
CA ARG A 144 -1.54 -0.29 -14.61
C ARG A 144 -0.10 -0.16 -15.10
N LEU A 145 0.12 -0.08 -16.42
CA LEU A 145 1.46 0.14 -16.99
C LEU A 145 2.03 1.52 -16.64
N LEU A 146 1.20 2.56 -16.66
CA LEU A 146 1.59 3.91 -16.22
C LEU A 146 1.97 3.91 -14.74
N LEU A 147 1.14 3.30 -13.89
CA LEU A 147 1.42 3.20 -12.45
C LEU A 147 2.73 2.46 -12.21
N ASN A 148 2.92 1.29 -12.84
CA ASN A 148 4.17 0.54 -12.76
C ASN A 148 5.39 1.39 -13.20
N ALA A 149 5.29 2.11 -14.32
CA ALA A 149 6.39 2.95 -14.81
C ALA A 149 6.72 4.11 -13.86
N ILE A 150 5.69 4.75 -13.27
CA ILE A 150 5.85 5.83 -12.30
C ILE A 150 6.54 5.33 -11.03
N MET A 151 6.06 4.21 -10.48
CA MET A 151 6.59 3.65 -9.24
C MET A 151 8.01 3.09 -9.45
N PHE A 152 8.24 2.40 -10.57
CA PHE A 152 9.58 1.93 -10.96
C PHE A 152 10.57 3.08 -11.12
N GLY A 153 10.18 4.16 -11.82
CA GLY A 153 11.03 5.34 -11.98
C GLY A 153 11.34 6.05 -10.65
N GLY A 154 10.47 5.92 -9.65
CA GLY A 154 10.72 6.40 -8.29
C GLY A 154 11.67 5.54 -7.47
N GLY A 155 11.89 4.28 -7.89
CA GLY A 155 12.77 3.32 -7.23
C GLY A 155 12.05 2.18 -6.50
N PHE A 156 10.74 2.03 -6.69
CA PHE A 156 9.99 0.89 -6.18
C PHE A 156 9.98 -0.29 -7.18
N VAL A 157 9.59 -1.46 -6.70
CA VAL A 157 9.24 -2.63 -7.51
C VAL A 157 7.84 -3.10 -7.13
N GLY A 158 7.06 -3.57 -8.11
CA GLY A 158 5.77 -4.22 -7.85
C GLY A 158 5.92 -5.72 -7.65
N ILE A 159 4.86 -6.37 -7.18
CA ILE A 159 4.77 -7.84 -7.05
C ILE A 159 3.86 -8.43 -8.14
N SER A 160 3.83 -9.75 -8.31
CA SER A 160 3.08 -10.40 -9.40
C SER A 160 1.59 -10.59 -9.12
N SER A 161 1.16 -10.51 -7.86
CA SER A 161 -0.23 -10.77 -7.44
C SER A 161 -1.11 -9.51 -7.37
N GLU A 162 -0.52 -8.33 -7.20
CA GLU A 162 -1.27 -7.13 -6.84
C GLU A 162 -0.87 -5.93 -7.71
N TRP A 163 -1.82 -5.31 -8.40
CA TRP A 163 -1.56 -4.15 -9.27
C TRP A 163 -1.25 -2.87 -8.50
N TRP A 164 -1.66 -2.79 -7.23
CA TRP A 164 -1.55 -1.61 -6.37
C TRP A 164 -0.29 -1.59 -5.50
N HIS A 165 0.29 -2.76 -5.22
CA HIS A 165 1.38 -2.92 -4.25
C HIS A 165 2.75 -2.62 -4.86
N PHE A 166 3.50 -1.80 -4.16
CA PHE A 166 4.88 -1.45 -4.48
C PHE A 166 5.75 -1.44 -3.24
N GLU A 167 7.00 -1.90 -3.37
CA GLU A 167 7.95 -1.96 -2.26
C GLU A 167 9.36 -1.58 -2.70
N LEU A 168 10.21 -1.22 -1.74
CA LEU A 168 11.62 -1.02 -2.02
C LEU A 168 12.29 -2.33 -2.48
N PRO A 169 13.27 -2.27 -3.39
CA PRO A 169 14.13 -3.41 -3.66
C PRO A 169 14.75 -3.95 -2.37
N ASN A 170 14.68 -5.27 -2.16
CA ASN A 170 15.14 -5.94 -0.94
C ASN A 170 14.40 -5.49 0.34
N ALA A 171 13.13 -5.08 0.24
CA ALA A 171 12.30 -4.66 1.39
C ALA A 171 12.35 -5.62 2.59
N ALA A 172 12.40 -6.93 2.35
CA ALA A 172 12.48 -7.95 3.40
C ALA A 172 13.78 -7.89 4.25
N GLY A 173 14.82 -7.20 3.77
CA GLY A 173 16.07 -6.96 4.50
C GLY A 173 15.98 -5.89 5.59
N TYR A 174 14.95 -5.04 5.56
CA TYR A 174 14.67 -4.07 6.62
C TYR A 174 14.06 -4.78 7.83
N PRO A 175 14.28 -4.34 9.07
CA PRO A 175 13.67 -4.98 10.24
C PRO A 175 12.16 -4.76 10.29
N LEU A 176 11.45 -5.69 10.93
CA LEU A 176 10.08 -5.44 11.36
C LEU A 176 10.09 -4.37 12.45
N LEU A 177 9.12 -3.47 12.37
CA LEU A 177 8.96 -2.39 13.33
C LEU A 177 7.90 -2.77 14.37
N ASP A 178 8.13 -2.36 15.61
CA ASP A 178 7.09 -2.41 16.64
C ASP A 178 5.90 -1.52 16.23
N ASP A 179 4.71 -1.86 16.75
CA ASP A 179 3.47 -1.16 16.41
C ASP A 179 3.49 0.30 16.85
N GLN A 180 3.34 1.22 15.89
CA GLN A 180 3.46 2.66 16.10
C GLN A 180 2.15 3.35 16.50
N PHE A 181 1.02 2.68 16.25
CA PHE A 181 -0.32 3.07 16.65
C PHE A 181 -1.17 1.81 16.82
N PRO A 182 -2.19 1.84 17.71
CA PRO A 182 -3.02 0.68 17.99
C PRO A 182 -3.95 0.33 16.80
N CYS A 183 -4.25 -0.95 16.64
CA CYS A 183 -5.34 -1.41 15.79
C CYS A 183 -6.59 -1.71 16.63
N PHE A 184 -7.76 -1.85 16.01
CA PHE A 184 -8.95 -2.25 16.73
C PHE A 184 -8.80 -3.68 17.24
N SER A 185 -8.91 -3.90 18.56
CA SER A 185 -9.02 -5.24 19.09
C SER A 185 -10.39 -5.82 18.74
N THR A 186 -10.42 -6.95 18.05
CA THR A 186 -11.58 -7.83 18.14
C THR A 186 -11.67 -8.29 19.59
N THR A 187 -12.74 -7.88 20.28
CA THR A 187 -13.13 -8.57 21.50
C THR A 187 -13.33 -10.02 21.09
N HIS A 188 -12.42 -10.93 21.48
CA HIS A 188 -12.74 -12.34 21.54
C HIS A 188 -13.96 -12.43 22.47
N ALA A 189 -15.14 -12.55 21.87
CA ALA A 189 -16.31 -13.02 22.59
C ALA A 189 -15.94 -14.43 23.07
N ALA A 190 -15.53 -14.53 24.33
CA ALA A 190 -15.46 -15.79 25.02
C ALA A 190 -16.81 -16.49 24.86
N ARG A 191 -16.79 -17.64 24.17
CA ARG A 191 -17.82 -18.66 24.24
C ARG A 191 -17.13 -20.01 24.31
#